data_AF-A0A0X3VJ50-F1
#
_entry.id   AF-A0A0X3VJ50-F1
#
_cell.length_a   1.000
_cell.length_b   1.000
_cell.length_c   1.000
_cell.angle_alpha   90.00
_cell.angle_beta   90.00
_cell.angle_gamma   90.00
#
_symmetry.space_group_name_H-M   'P 1'
#
loop_
_entity.id
_entity.type
_entity.pdbx_description
1 polymer ?
#
loop_
_entity_poly.entity_id
_entity_poly.type
_entity_poly.pdbx_seq_one_letter_code
_entity_poly.pdbx_strand_id
1 'polypeptide(L)'
;MDLGDRAGCFRFLTRDRDSKFTAAFDAVFAGNGTTVIPTPPQRPRSNAFAERWIRTVRTECTGRILLTGERHLRAVLTTYPEHYNTGRAHRSLDLRAPDDYPSVFPLPAAVVRRRQLLGGLLNEYHTAPPQRLLHPLETPSSAA
;
A
#
# COMPACT_ATOMS: atom_id res chain seq x y z
N MET A 1 -10.87 1.26 -4.02
CA MET A 1 -11.16 1.44 -2.59
C MET A 1 -12.28 2.46 -2.49
N ASP A 2 -13.43 2.09 -1.94
CA ASP A 2 -14.52 3.03 -1.66
C ASP A 2 -14.25 3.71 -0.30
N LEU A 3 -14.25 5.04 -0.30
CA LEU A 3 -14.02 5.84 0.90
C LEU A 3 -15.29 6.00 1.74
N GLY A 4 -16.48 5.85 1.14
CA GLY A 4 -17.75 5.92 1.84
C GLY A 4 -17.88 4.82 2.89
N ASP A 5 -17.64 3.57 2.48
CA ASP A 5 -17.72 2.40 3.35
C ASP A 5 -16.70 2.41 4.50
N ARG A 6 -15.51 2.99 4.27
CA ARG A 6 -14.46 3.06 5.29
C ARG A 6 -14.53 4.30 6.18
N ALA A 7 -15.26 5.35 5.78
CA ALA A 7 -15.34 6.58 6.57
C ALA A 7 -15.84 6.30 7.99
N GLY A 8 -16.84 5.44 8.14
CA GLY A 8 -17.35 5.01 9.45
C GLY A 8 -16.35 4.21 10.31
N CYS A 9 -15.23 3.75 9.75
CA CYS A 9 -14.18 3.07 10.52
C CYS A 9 -13.23 4.04 11.24
N PHE A 10 -13.29 5.35 10.93
CA PHE A 10 -12.39 6.34 11.50
C PHE A 10 -13.11 7.28 12.46
N ARG A 11 -12.53 7.45 13.66
CA ARG A 11 -13.06 8.39 14.67
C ARG A 11 -12.74 9.85 14.34
N PHE A 12 -11.59 10.11 13.72
CA PHE A 12 -11.11 11.45 13.42
C PHE A 12 -10.56 11.54 12.00
N LEU A 13 -10.83 12.66 11.33
CA LEU A 13 -10.20 13.05 10.07
C LEU A 13 -9.42 14.35 10.28
N THR A 14 -8.09 14.28 10.18
CA THR A 14 -7.25 15.49 10.14
C THR A 14 -7.04 15.93 8.69
N ARG A 15 -7.35 17.19 8.37
CA ARG A 15 -7.14 17.79 7.04
C ARG A 15 -6.58 19.20 7.13
N ASP A 16 -5.97 19.71 6.06
CA ASP A 16 -5.57 21.11 6.01
C ASP A 16 -6.76 22.06 5.82
N ARG A 17 -6.48 23.36 5.69
CA ARG A 17 -7.50 24.42 5.53
C ARG A 17 -7.63 24.91 4.07
N ASP A 18 -7.20 24.14 3.08
CA ASP A 18 -7.39 24.48 1.67
C ASP A 18 -8.88 24.66 1.35
N SER A 19 -9.20 25.66 0.53
CA SER A 19 -10.58 26.03 0.20
C SER A 19 -11.36 24.94 -0.55
N LYS A 20 -10.66 23.93 -1.08
CA LYS A 20 -11.29 22.72 -1.65
C LYS A 20 -12.05 21.90 -0.61
N PHE A 21 -11.68 21.98 0.68
CA PHE A 21 -12.37 21.31 1.77
C PHE A 21 -13.56 22.16 2.24
N THR A 22 -14.70 21.98 1.57
CA THR A 22 -15.93 22.73 1.84
C THR A 22 -16.69 22.17 3.04
N ALA A 23 -17.68 22.92 3.53
CA ALA A 23 -18.59 22.42 4.57
C ALA A 23 -19.33 21.14 4.14
N ALA A 24 -19.66 21.01 2.85
CA ALA A 24 -20.28 19.79 2.32
C ALA A 24 -19.35 18.58 2.39
N PHE A 25 -18.04 18.78 2.18
CA PHE A 25 -17.04 17.73 2.37
C PHE A 25 -17.02 17.25 3.82
N ASP A 26 -16.94 18.18 4.78
CA ASP A 26 -16.92 17.85 6.21
C ASP A 26 -18.21 17.13 6.65
N ALA A 27 -19.37 17.51 6.07
CA ALA A 27 -20.66 16.90 6.35
C ALA A 27 -20.74 15.41 5.99
N VAL A 28 -20.07 14.97 4.91
CA VAL A 28 -20.02 13.54 4.52
C VAL A 28 -19.36 12.70 5.61
N PHE A 29 -18.26 13.18 6.20
CA PHE A 29 -17.55 12.47 7.27
C PHE A 29 -18.31 12.54 8.60
N ALA A 30 -18.88 13.70 8.93
CA ALA A 30 -19.70 13.85 10.12
C ALA A 30 -20.94 12.94 10.09
N GLY A 31 -21.58 12.79 8.92
CA GLY A 31 -22.72 11.87 8.73
C GLY A 31 -22.37 10.40 8.99
N ASN A 32 -21.10 10.03 8.85
CA ASN A 32 -20.57 8.69 9.14
C ASN A 32 -19.97 8.56 10.55
N GLY A 33 -20.15 9.56 11.42
CA GLY A 33 -19.63 9.55 12.79
C GLY A 33 -18.15 9.93 12.94
N THR A 34 -17.51 10.42 11.88
CA THR A 34 -16.11 10.88 11.91
C THR A 34 -16.02 12.36 12.26
N THR A 35 -15.26 12.70 13.30
CA THR A 35 -15.02 14.10 13.68
C THR A 35 -13.91 14.70 12.80
N VAL A 36 -14.22 15.77 12.07
CA VAL A 36 -13.24 16.49 11.24
C VAL A 36 -12.45 17.51 12.07
N ILE A 37 -11.12 17.45 11.98
CA ILE A 37 -10.18 18.31 12.70
C ILE A 37 -9.30 19.06 11.68
N PRO A 38 -9.59 20.35 11.40
CA PRO A 38 -8.73 21.17 10.56
C PRO A 38 -7.38 21.44 11.24
N THR A 39 -6.26 21.34 10.50
CA THR A 39 -4.93 21.64 11.05
C THR A 39 -4.84 23.09 11.53
N PRO A 40 -4.19 23.37 12.67
CA PRO A 40 -4.08 24.74 13.17
C PRO A 40 -3.41 25.66 12.14
N PRO A 41 -3.82 26.95 12.07
CA PRO A 41 -3.21 27.90 11.14
C PRO A 41 -1.69 27.98 11.38
N GLN A 42 -0.92 28.08 10.29
CA GLN A 42 0.54 28.23 10.31
C GLN A 42 1.29 27.10 11.06
N ARG A 43 0.71 25.89 11.12
CA ARG A 43 1.38 24.69 11.66
C ARG A 43 1.62 23.64 10.57
N PRO A 44 2.69 23.78 9.75
CA PRO A 44 2.96 22.87 8.64
C PRO A 44 3.15 21.41 9.10
N ARG A 45 3.67 21.20 10.32
CA ARG A 45 3.87 19.85 10.86
C ARG A 45 2.57 19.08 11.13
N SER A 46 1.43 19.77 11.26
CA SER A 46 0.14 19.12 11.54
C SER A 46 -0.39 18.28 10.37
N ASN A 47 0.12 18.49 9.15
CA ASN A 47 -0.19 17.68 7.96
C ASN A 47 1.00 16.83 7.48
N ALA A 48 2.05 16.70 8.30
CA ALA A 48 3.34 16.15 7.85
C ALA A 48 3.25 14.71 7.33
N PHE A 49 2.32 13.90 7.83
CA PHE A 49 2.15 12.51 7.37
C PHE A 49 1.60 12.44 5.94
N ALA A 50 0.53 13.18 5.64
CA ALA A 50 -0.04 13.24 4.30
C ALA A 50 0.95 13.87 3.31
N GLU A 51 1.60 14.98 3.69
CA GLU A 51 2.63 15.61 2.87
C GLU A 51 3.81 14.70 2.57
N ARG A 52 4.28 13.96 3.59
CA ARG A 52 5.35 12.97 3.42
C ARG A 52 4.90 11.87 2.48
N TRP A 53 3.70 11.32 2.65
CA TRP A 53 3.16 10.28 1.79
C TRP A 53 3.08 10.75 0.32
N ILE A 54 2.52 11.94 0.06
CA ILE A 54 2.43 12.52 -1.29
C ILE A 54 3.83 12.68 -1.91
N ARG A 55 4.80 13.17 -1.12
CA ARG A 55 6.19 13.29 -1.57
C ARG A 55 6.78 11.92 -1.93
N THR A 56 6.53 10.89 -1.12
CA THR A 56 7.01 9.53 -1.38
C THR A 56 6.45 8.98 -2.69
N VAL A 57 5.13 9.05 -2.90
CA VAL A 57 4.48 8.62 -4.15
C VAL A 57 5.09 9.33 -5.36
N ARG A 58 5.32 10.64 -5.24
CA ARG A 58 5.89 11.44 -6.32
C ARG A 58 7.33 11.02 -6.63
N THR A 59 8.16 10.89 -5.62
CA THR A 59 9.59 10.56 -5.78
C THR A 59 9.81 9.14 -6.27
N GLU A 60 9.00 8.19 -5.80
CA GLU A 60 9.14 6.78 -6.12
C GLU A 60 8.43 6.38 -7.41
N CYS A 61 7.32 7.05 -7.76
CA CYS A 61 6.46 6.64 -8.88
C CYS A 61 6.21 7.75 -9.90
N THR A 62 5.39 8.75 -9.58
CA THR A 62 4.88 9.65 -10.63
C THR A 62 5.93 10.58 -11.22
N GLY A 63 7.07 10.78 -10.54
CA GLY A 63 8.24 11.49 -11.07
C GLY A 63 9.16 10.63 -11.93
N ARG A 64 8.89 9.31 -12.03
CA ARG A 64 9.72 8.33 -12.77
C ARG A 64 8.97 7.62 -13.90
N ILE A 65 7.65 7.76 -13.96
CA ILE A 65 6.79 7.16 -14.99
C ILE A 65 6.32 8.25 -15.93
N LEU A 66 6.44 8.01 -17.24
CA LEU A 66 5.73 8.81 -18.22
C LEU A 66 4.24 8.45 -18.18
N LEU A 67 3.43 9.34 -17.60
CA LEU A 67 1.99 9.17 -17.52
C LEU A 67 1.36 9.50 -18.87
N THR A 68 0.78 8.50 -19.53
CA THR A 68 0.22 8.61 -20.88
C THR A 68 -1.22 9.13 -20.90
N GLY A 69 -1.84 9.27 -19.74
CA GLY A 69 -3.20 9.79 -19.59
C GLY A 69 -3.81 9.45 -18.24
N GLU A 70 -5.04 9.90 -18.03
CA GLU A 70 -5.74 9.75 -16.75
C GLU A 70 -5.93 8.29 -16.34
N ARG A 71 -6.33 7.41 -17.27
CA ARG A 71 -6.50 5.98 -17.01
C ARG A 71 -5.20 5.33 -16.52
N HIS A 72 -4.07 5.70 -17.12
CA HIS A 72 -2.75 5.20 -16.70
C HIS A 72 -2.39 5.74 -15.31
N LEU A 73 -2.60 7.04 -15.05
CA LEU A 73 -2.38 7.61 -13.73
C LEU A 73 -3.24 6.92 -12.65
N ARG A 74 -4.53 6.66 -12.93
CA ARG A 74 -5.41 5.93 -12.00
C ARG A 74 -4.89 4.52 -11.73
N ALA A 75 -4.41 3.79 -12.75
CA ALA A 75 -3.82 2.47 -12.56
C ALA A 75 -2.56 2.52 -11.68
N VAL A 76 -1.68 3.50 -11.91
CA VAL A 76 -0.49 3.76 -11.07
C VAL A 76 -0.89 4.06 -9.63
N LEU A 77 -1.81 4.99 -9.42
CA LEU A 77 -2.27 5.41 -8.09
C LEU A 77 -3.17 4.39 -7.39
N THR A 78 -3.65 3.37 -8.09
CA THR A 78 -4.33 2.22 -7.48
C THR A 78 -3.32 1.18 -7.01
N THR A 79 -2.27 0.95 -7.79
CA THR A 79 -1.22 -0.04 -7.47
C THR A 79 -0.30 0.43 -6.35
N TYR A 80 0.06 1.73 -6.34
CA TYR A 80 1.05 2.24 -5.39
C TYR A 80 0.62 2.14 -3.92
N PRO A 81 -0.63 2.48 -3.51
CA PRO A 81 -1.06 2.34 -2.12
C PRO A 81 -1.02 0.89 -1.64
N GLU A 82 -1.36 -0.08 -2.50
CA GLU A 82 -1.23 -1.51 -2.18
C GLU A 82 0.23 -1.83 -1.89
N HIS A 83 1.14 -1.48 -2.81
CA HIS A 83 2.58 -1.64 -2.60
C HIS A 83 3.06 -0.97 -1.31
N TYR A 84 2.63 0.27 -1.05
CA TYR A 84 3.04 1.04 0.11
C TYR A 84 2.67 0.35 1.42
N ASN A 85 1.49 -0.28 1.49
CA ASN A 85 0.98 -0.90 2.71
C ASN A 85 1.40 -2.36 2.87
N THR A 86 1.62 -3.11 1.78
CA THR A 86 1.85 -4.56 1.85
C THR A 86 3.25 -5.03 1.41
N GLY A 87 4.03 -4.21 0.71
CA GLY A 87 5.29 -4.66 0.10
C GLY A 87 6.47 -3.71 0.22
N ARG A 88 6.23 -2.44 0.55
CA ARG A 88 7.28 -1.43 0.73
C ARG A 88 7.90 -1.56 2.12
N ALA A 89 9.23 -1.62 2.19
CA ALA A 89 9.93 -1.58 3.48
C ALA A 89 9.87 -0.18 4.11
N HIS A 90 9.47 -0.09 5.38
CA HIS A 90 9.46 1.17 6.13
C HIS A 90 10.48 1.15 7.25
N ARG A 91 11.42 2.11 7.22
CA ARG A 91 12.48 2.21 8.25
C ARG A 91 11.93 2.43 9.66
N SER A 92 10.79 3.13 9.79
CA SER A 92 10.13 3.32 11.08
C SER A 92 9.39 2.08 11.60
N LEU A 93 9.28 1.03 10.79
CA LEU A 93 8.61 -0.24 11.11
C LEU A 93 9.60 -1.42 11.01
N ASP A 94 10.88 -1.20 11.25
CA ASP A 94 11.93 -2.23 11.16
C ASP A 94 11.99 -2.92 9.79
N LEU A 95 11.84 -2.12 8.72
CA LEU A 95 11.78 -2.58 7.32
C LEU A 95 10.53 -3.40 6.97
N ARG A 96 9.53 -3.45 7.85
CA ARG A 96 8.22 -4.05 7.56
C ARG A 96 7.30 -3.09 6.82
N ALA A 97 6.32 -3.66 6.12
CA ALA A 97 5.17 -2.94 5.58
C ALA A 97 4.09 -2.74 6.66
N PRO A 98 3.24 -1.69 6.57
CA PRO A 98 2.16 -1.43 7.53
C PRO A 98 1.23 -2.61 7.77
N ASP A 99 0.94 -3.39 6.72
CA ASP A 99 0.02 -4.52 6.78
C ASP A 99 0.75 -5.86 7.03
N ASP A 100 2.07 -5.84 7.31
CA ASP A 100 2.79 -7.06 7.66
C ASP A 100 2.30 -7.62 9.00
N TYR A 101 2.06 -8.94 9.01
CA TYR A 101 1.73 -9.63 10.26
C TYR A 101 2.96 -9.66 11.18
N PRO A 102 2.81 -9.31 12.47
CA PRO A 102 3.95 -9.16 13.39
C PRO A 102 4.71 -10.47 13.70
N SER A 103 4.24 -11.63 13.22
CA SER A 103 4.72 -12.96 13.59
C SER A 103 5.25 -13.80 12.42
N VAL A 104 5.71 -13.17 11.33
CA VAL A 104 6.40 -13.91 10.24
C VAL A 104 7.87 -14.13 10.62
N PHE A 105 8.19 -15.34 11.10
CA PHE A 105 9.58 -15.79 11.24
C PHE A 105 10.13 -16.18 9.87
N PRO A 106 11.32 -15.69 9.45
CA PRO A 106 11.95 -16.15 8.21
C PRO A 106 12.29 -17.64 8.34
N LEU A 107 11.72 -18.47 7.48
CA LEU A 107 12.18 -19.86 7.36
C LEU A 107 13.58 -19.86 6.70
N PRO A 108 14.59 -20.54 7.27
CA PRO A 108 15.98 -20.48 6.78
C PRO A 108 16.19 -20.97 5.34
N ALA A 109 15.21 -21.65 4.73
CA ALA A 109 15.31 -22.27 3.41
C ALA A 109 14.10 -21.94 2.49
N ALA A 110 13.65 -20.68 2.49
CA ALA A 110 12.59 -20.24 1.57
C ALA A 110 13.16 -19.75 0.23
N VAL A 111 12.52 -20.14 -0.88
CA VAL A 111 12.82 -19.55 -2.19
C VAL A 111 12.25 -18.13 -2.20
N VAL A 112 13.10 -17.13 -2.47
CA VAL A 112 12.64 -15.75 -2.62
C VAL A 112 12.12 -15.54 -4.03
N ARG A 113 10.89 -15.01 -4.15
CA ARG A 113 10.30 -14.61 -5.42
C ARG A 113 10.17 -13.11 -5.50
N ARG A 114 10.44 -12.58 -6.70
CA ARG A 114 10.28 -11.17 -7.04
C ARG A 114 8.97 -10.96 -7.77
N ARG A 115 8.14 -10.03 -7.30
CA ARG A 115 6.98 -9.49 -8.02
C ARG A 115 7.33 -8.10 -8.54
N GLN A 116 7.24 -7.92 -9.85
CA GLN A 116 7.44 -6.62 -10.49
C GLN A 116 6.11 -5.88 -10.58
N LEU A 117 6.10 -4.61 -10.21
CA LEU A 117 4.95 -3.73 -10.29
C LEU A 117 5.30 -2.51 -11.15
N LEU A 118 4.29 -1.92 -11.79
CA LEU A 118 4.42 -0.70 -12.62
C LEU A 118 5.54 -0.81 -13.66
N GLY A 119 5.55 -1.89 -14.44
CA GLY A 119 6.57 -2.13 -15.47
C GLY A 119 7.98 -2.40 -14.92
N GLY A 120 8.09 -2.84 -13.66
CA GLY A 120 9.35 -3.16 -13.00
C GLY A 120 9.98 -2.00 -12.22
N LEU A 121 9.33 -0.83 -12.22
CA LEU A 121 9.76 0.31 -11.40
C LEU A 121 9.80 -0.04 -9.91
N LEU A 122 8.77 -0.77 -9.46
CA LEU A 122 8.64 -1.23 -8.08
C LEU A 122 8.83 -2.74 -8.03
N ASN A 123 9.43 -3.21 -6.94
CA ASN A 123 9.78 -4.60 -6.76
C ASN A 123 9.45 -5.02 -5.34
N GLU A 124 8.71 -6.11 -5.24
CA GLU A 124 8.38 -6.75 -3.97
C GLU A 124 9.01 -8.14 -3.93
N TYR A 125 9.46 -8.52 -2.74
CA TYR A 125 10.10 -9.80 -2.51
C TYR A 125 9.31 -10.53 -1.44
N HIS A 126 8.90 -11.76 -1.74
CA HIS A 126 8.19 -12.62 -0.79
C HIS A 126 8.85 -13.98 -0.74
N THR A 127 8.76 -14.62 0.41
CA THR A 127 9.13 -16.01 0.58
C THR A 127 8.05 -16.89 -0.04
N ALA A 128 8.46 -17.83 -0.88
CA ALA A 128 7.61 -18.91 -1.34
C ALA A 128 8.08 -20.22 -0.68
N PRO A 129 7.17 -21.11 -0.29
CA PRO A 129 7.57 -22.46 0.10
C PRO A 129 8.32 -23.09 -1.08
N PRO A 130 9.37 -23.88 -0.82
CA PRO A 130 10.06 -24.60 -1.88
C PRO A 130 9.03 -25.44 -2.65
N GLN A 131 9.04 -25.34 -3.99
CA GLN A 131 8.20 -26.19 -4.82
C GLN A 131 8.57 -27.64 -4.53
N ARG A 132 7.64 -28.43 -3.98
CA ARG A 132 7.79 -29.88 -3.97
C ARG A 132 7.84 -30.30 -5.44
N LEU A 133 9.03 -30.63 -5.93
CA LEU A 133 9.15 -31.43 -7.14
C LEU A 133 8.39 -32.72 -6.84
N LEU A 134 7.18 -32.86 -7.39
CA LEU A 134 6.53 -34.16 -7.47
C LEU A 134 7.42 -35.00 -8.37
N HIS A 135 8.32 -35.77 -7.78
CA HIS A 135 8.91 -36.90 -8.47
C HIS A 135 7.76 -37.79 -8.91
N PRO A 136 7.61 -38.09 -10.22
CA PRO A 136 6.68 -39.12 -10.64
C PRO A 136 7.05 -40.39 -9.88
N LEU A 137 6.06 -40.97 -9.17
CA LEU A 137 6.21 -42.32 -8.65
C LEU A 137 6.44 -43.23 -9.85
N GLU A 138 7.69 -43.64 -10.08
CA GLU A 138 7.95 -44.78 -10.93
C GLU A 138 7.15 -45.95 -10.35
N THR A 139 6.13 -46.38 -11.08
CA THR A 139 5.41 -47.59 -10.76
C THR A 139 6.36 -48.75 -11.05
N PRO A 140 6.61 -49.66 -10.10
CA PRO A 140 7.46 -50.81 -10.39
C PRO A 140 6.76 -51.65 -11.46
N SER A 141 7.46 -51.85 -12.58
CA SER A 141 7.08 -52.74 -13.66
C SER A 141 6.90 -54.15 -13.11
N SER A 142 5.65 -54.65 -13.12
CA SER A 142 5.33 -56.05 -12.84
C SER A 142 5.79 -56.89 -14.04
N ALA A 143 6.99 -57.44 -13.98
CA ALA A 143 7.41 -58.53 -14.87
C ALA A 143 6.77 -59.85 -14.40
N ALA A 144 6.32 -60.61 -15.38
CA ALA A 144 5.59 -61.88 -15.30
C ALA A 144 6.37 -63.03 -14.65
#